data_AF-A0A6C0E2N5-F1
#
_entry.id   AF-A0A6C0E2N5-F1
#
_cell.length_a   1.000
_cell.length_b   1.000
_cell.length_c   1.000
_cell.angle_alpha   90.00
_cell.angle_beta   90.00
_cell.angle_gamma   90.00
#
_symmetry.space_group_name_H-M   'P 1'
#
loop_
_entity.id
_entity.type
_entity.pdbx_description
1 polymer ?
#
loop_
_entity_poly.entity_id
_entity_poly.type
_entity_poly.pdbx_seq_one_letter_code
_entity_poly.pdbx_strand_id
1 'polypeptide(L)'
;MPFIGSYNGAMKQLSKIGTGTCNGTCKSTWIRNFKYALKTKTNPLHLNEKQRKTLTEKIKSVSGKNAINEHSKTLKKYKNRKSPPYPANENCNKKMKGNDGNMYISTPNKNNVCSWKKS
;
A
#
# COMPACT_ATOMS: atom_id res chain seq x y z
N MET A 1 -1.68 12.10 18.37
CA MET A 1 -1.10 10.96 17.60
C MET A 1 -2.20 9.94 17.41
N PRO A 2 -2.51 9.46 16.19
CA PRO A 2 -3.66 8.56 16.03
C PRO A 2 -3.36 7.24 16.75
N PHE A 3 -4.11 6.99 17.81
CA PHE A 3 -3.91 5.85 18.69
C PHE A 3 -4.76 4.68 18.20
N ILE A 4 -4.12 3.53 18.00
CA ILE A 4 -4.81 2.26 17.80
C ILE A 4 -4.43 1.40 18.99
N GLY A 5 -5.42 1.02 19.79
CA GLY A 5 -5.24 0.17 20.98
C GLY A 5 -5.54 -1.30 20.75
N SER A 6 -5.75 -1.75 19.51
CA SER A 6 -6.15 -3.14 19.22
C SER A 6 -5.52 -3.71 17.96
N TYR A 7 -5.27 -5.03 18.00
CA TYR A 7 -4.80 -5.80 16.85
C TYR A 7 -5.68 -5.60 15.60
N ASN A 8 -7.00 -5.68 15.75
CA ASN A 8 -7.94 -5.56 14.63
C ASN A 8 -7.89 -4.16 14.00
N GLY A 9 -7.77 -3.11 14.82
CA GLY A 9 -7.58 -1.75 14.33
C GLY A 9 -6.27 -1.62 13.53
N ALA A 10 -5.19 -2.23 14.04
CA ALA A 10 -3.89 -2.19 13.38
C ALA A 10 -3.95 -2.90 12.02
N MET A 11 -4.58 -4.07 11.97
CA MET A 11 -4.77 -4.84 10.72
C MET A 11 -5.63 -4.09 9.70
N LYS A 12 -6.73 -3.45 10.12
CA LYS A 12 -7.56 -2.62 9.23
C LYS A 12 -6.74 -1.49 8.61
N GLN A 13 -5.88 -0.86 9.39
CA GLN A 13 -5.05 0.24 8.91
C GLN A 13 -3.93 -0.25 7.98
N LEU A 14 -3.28 -1.38 8.28
CA LEU A 14 -2.31 -2.00 7.38
C LEU A 14 -2.93 -2.44 6.05
N SER A 15 -4.18 -2.92 6.06
CA SER A 15 -4.92 -3.21 4.83
C SER A 15 -5.13 -1.96 3.98
N LYS A 16 -5.51 -0.82 4.58
CA LYS A 16 -5.63 0.47 3.85
C LYS A 16 -4.30 0.92 3.23
N ILE A 17 -3.17 0.61 3.88
CA ILE A 17 -1.84 0.89 3.32
C ILE A 17 -1.57 -0.03 2.13
N GLY A 18 -1.89 -1.33 2.26
CA GLY A 18 -1.72 -2.31 1.18
C GLY A 18 -2.55 -2.01 -0.07
N THR A 19 -3.76 -1.47 0.10
CA THR A 19 -4.65 -1.07 -1.01
C THR A 19 -4.28 0.28 -1.63
N GLY A 20 -3.34 1.02 -1.04
CA GLY A 20 -2.98 2.38 -1.48
C GLY A 20 -3.95 3.48 -1.05
N THR A 21 -5.00 3.16 -0.27
CA THR A 21 -5.90 4.18 0.31
C THR A 21 -5.19 5.07 1.32
N CYS A 22 -4.16 4.56 2.00
CA CYS A 22 -3.25 5.30 2.86
C CYS A 22 -1.82 5.17 2.29
N ASN A 23 -1.40 6.14 1.49
CA ASN A 23 -0.08 6.19 0.84
C ASN A 23 0.75 7.37 1.38
N GLY A 24 1.96 7.59 0.83
CA GLY A 24 2.81 8.74 1.17
C GLY A 24 3.06 8.98 2.68
N THR A 25 2.71 10.16 3.16
CA THR A 25 2.84 10.58 4.57
C THR A 25 1.95 9.76 5.51
N CYS A 26 0.76 9.36 5.07
CA CYS A 26 -0.13 8.48 5.82
C CYS A 26 0.56 7.12 6.07
N LYS A 27 1.07 6.48 5.00
CA LYS A 27 1.80 5.20 5.10
C LYS A 27 2.99 5.31 6.05
N SER A 28 3.87 6.28 5.82
CA SER A 28 5.11 6.42 6.61
C SER A 28 4.83 6.66 8.09
N THR A 29 3.84 7.51 8.40
CA THR A 29 3.40 7.77 9.78
C THR A 29 2.90 6.50 10.47
N TRP A 30 1.99 5.76 9.82
CA TRP A 30 1.43 4.55 10.41
C TRP A 30 2.45 3.42 10.58
N ILE A 31 3.30 3.19 9.59
CA ILE A 31 4.37 2.17 9.68
C ILE A 31 5.33 2.50 10.81
N ARG A 32 5.72 3.76 10.97
CA ARG A 32 6.53 4.21 12.10
C ARG A 32 5.84 3.91 13.42
N ASN A 33 4.57 4.27 13.56
CA ASN A 33 3.81 4.04 14.79
C ASN A 33 3.69 2.55 15.13
N PHE A 34 3.41 1.69 14.14
CA PHE A 34 3.35 0.24 14.37
C PHE A 34 4.70 -0.34 14.79
N LYS A 35 5.80 0.12 14.17
CA LYS A 35 7.16 -0.28 14.59
C LYS A 35 7.45 0.15 16.04
N TYR A 36 7.00 1.33 16.46
CA TYR A 36 7.12 1.75 17.87
C TYR A 36 6.28 0.86 18.79
N ALA A 37 5.00 0.63 18.48
CA ALA A 37 4.10 -0.22 19.27
C ALA A 37 4.63 -1.66 19.45
N LEU A 38 5.33 -2.20 18.45
CA LEU A 38 5.98 -3.51 18.54
C LEU A 38 7.24 -3.51 19.42
N LYS A 39 7.91 -2.38 19.59
CA LYS A 39 9.12 -2.26 20.42
C LYS A 39 8.80 -1.93 21.89
N THR A 40 7.66 -1.29 22.14
CA THR A 40 7.26 -0.90 23.50
C THR A 40 6.95 -2.10 24.38
N LYS A 41 7.49 -2.12 25.61
CA LYS A 41 7.27 -3.18 26.61
C LYS A 41 5.82 -3.27 27.09
N THR A 42 5.08 -2.16 27.07
CA THR A 42 3.70 -2.05 27.55
C THR A 42 2.66 -2.75 26.67
N ASN A 43 3.06 -3.33 25.52
CA ASN A 43 2.17 -4.02 24.58
C ASN A 43 0.85 -3.25 24.32
N PRO A 44 0.91 -2.03 23.76
CA PRO A 44 -0.25 -1.14 23.63
C PRO A 44 -1.36 -1.67 22.71
N LEU A 45 -1.09 -2.75 21.97
CA LEU A 45 -2.03 -3.43 21.08
C LEU A 45 -2.59 -4.73 21.67
N HIS A 46 -2.19 -5.08 22.89
CA HIS A 46 -2.55 -6.31 23.59
C HIS A 46 -2.35 -7.57 22.73
N LEU A 47 -1.20 -7.64 22.04
CA LEU A 47 -0.87 -8.72 21.11
C LEU A 47 -0.43 -9.98 21.86
N ASN A 48 -0.92 -11.13 21.41
CA ASN A 48 -0.28 -12.42 21.66
C ASN A 48 0.89 -12.66 20.68
N GLU A 49 1.69 -13.70 20.92
CA GLU A 49 2.89 -13.99 20.11
C GLU A 49 2.55 -14.24 18.63
N LYS A 50 1.48 -14.99 18.35
CA LYS A 50 1.02 -15.29 16.99
C LYS A 50 0.60 -14.02 16.25
N GLN A 51 -0.20 -13.17 16.89
CA GLN A 51 -0.64 -11.88 16.37
C GLN A 51 0.54 -10.94 16.13
N ARG A 52 1.52 -10.92 17.04
CA ARG A 52 2.75 -10.15 16.89
C ARG A 52 3.54 -10.58 15.66
N LYS A 53 3.67 -11.90 15.41
CA LYS A 53 4.33 -12.43 14.21
C LYS A 53 3.58 -12.03 12.94
N THR A 54 2.27 -12.28 12.90
CA THR A 54 1.40 -11.92 11.75
C THR A 54 1.43 -10.42 11.46
N LEU A 55 1.35 -9.57 12.49
CA LEU A 55 1.41 -8.12 12.33
C LEU A 55 2.76 -7.68 11.76
N THR A 56 3.85 -8.27 12.24
CA THR A 56 5.22 -7.97 11.78
C THR A 56 5.40 -8.34 10.30
N GLU A 57 4.94 -9.52 9.89
CA GLU A 57 4.97 -9.97 8.49
C GLU A 57 4.13 -9.04 7.61
N LYS A 58 2.93 -8.66 8.05
CA LYS A 58 2.07 -7.74 7.33
C LYS A 58 2.73 -6.37 7.16
N ILE A 59 3.33 -5.82 8.23
CA ILE A 59 4.08 -4.55 8.17
C ILE A 59 5.22 -4.63 7.15
N LYS A 60 6.01 -5.71 7.16
CA LYS A 60 7.09 -5.92 6.18
C LYS A 60 6.53 -5.89 4.75
N SER A 61 5.48 -6.67 4.50
CA SER A 61 4.80 -6.75 3.20
C SER A 61 4.32 -5.39 2.70
N VAL A 62 3.65 -4.59 3.54
CA VAL A 62 3.08 -3.30 3.10
C VAL A 62 4.11 -2.15 3.10
N SER A 63 5.20 -2.28 3.86
CA SER A 63 6.23 -1.24 3.96
C SER A 63 7.11 -1.13 2.72
N GLY A 64 7.22 -2.20 1.92
CA GLY A 64 8.04 -2.22 0.71
C GLY A 64 7.71 -1.09 -0.27
N LYS A 65 8.72 -0.61 -1.00
CA LYS A 65 8.61 0.51 -1.95
C LYS A 65 7.57 0.23 -3.05
N ASN A 66 7.49 -1.02 -3.51
CA ASN A 66 6.57 -1.47 -4.57
C ASN A 66 5.38 -2.31 -4.05
N ALA A 67 5.11 -2.32 -2.74
CA ALA A 67 4.11 -3.21 -2.15
C ALA A 67 2.72 -3.09 -2.80
N ILE A 68 2.29 -1.87 -3.12
CA ILE A 68 0.99 -1.62 -3.75
C ILE A 68 0.98 -2.13 -5.19
N ASN A 69 2.09 -2.01 -5.91
CA ASN A 69 2.24 -2.53 -7.27
C ASN A 69 2.20 -4.06 -7.28
N GLU A 70 2.90 -4.72 -6.36
CA GLU A 70 2.88 -6.18 -6.23
C GLU A 70 1.51 -6.72 -5.84
N HIS A 71 0.83 -6.07 -4.90
CA HIS A 71 -0.56 -6.42 -4.57
C HIS A 71 -1.50 -6.20 -5.76
N SER A 72 -1.31 -5.13 -6.52
CA SER A 72 -2.19 -4.78 -7.64
C SER A 72 -2.10 -5.78 -8.79
N LYS A 73 -0.93 -6.34 -9.08
CA LYS A 73 -0.77 -7.38 -10.13
C LYS A 73 -1.68 -8.59 -9.93
N THR A 74 -1.99 -8.95 -8.69
CA THR A 74 -2.82 -10.13 -8.38
C THR A 74 -4.32 -9.84 -8.48
N LEU A 75 -4.73 -8.57 -8.51
CA LEU A 75 -6.14 -8.19 -8.57
C LEU A 75 -6.70 -8.38 -9.98
N LYS A 76 -7.87 -9.06 -10.08
CA LYS A 76 -8.57 -9.33 -11.35
C LYS A 76 -8.78 -8.07 -12.20
N LYS A 77 -9.08 -6.92 -11.56
CA LYS A 77 -9.25 -5.60 -12.21
C LYS A 77 -8.03 -5.18 -13.04
N TYR A 78 -6.81 -5.51 -12.58
CA TYR A 78 -5.56 -5.07 -13.22
C TYR A 78 -4.94 -6.15 -14.11
N LYS A 79 -5.28 -7.42 -13.89
CA LYS A 79 -4.79 -8.56 -14.67
C LYS A 79 -5.23 -8.52 -16.14
N ASN A 80 -6.47 -8.14 -16.42
CA ASN A 80 -7.07 -8.32 -17.75
C ASN A 80 -7.14 -7.04 -18.61
N ARG A 81 -6.64 -5.90 -18.13
CA ARG A 81 -6.65 -4.65 -18.89
C ARG A 81 -5.44 -4.53 -19.80
N LYS A 82 -5.52 -3.71 -20.85
CA LYS A 82 -4.39 -3.43 -21.77
C LYS A 82 -3.27 -2.62 -21.09
N SER A 83 -3.64 -1.59 -20.33
CA SER A 83 -2.70 -0.71 -19.61
C SER A 83 -1.88 -1.45 -18.54
N PRO A 84 -0.80 -0.84 -18.00
CA PRO A 84 0.08 -1.48 -17.03
C PRO A 84 -0.69 -2.08 -15.85
N PRO A 85 -0.32 -3.22 -15.26
CA PRO A 85 -1.07 -3.89 -14.19
C PRO A 85 -0.93 -3.21 -12.81
N TYR A 86 -0.79 -1.88 -12.78
CA TYR A 86 -0.54 -1.07 -11.57
C TYR A 86 -1.45 0.16 -11.50
N PRO A 87 -1.89 0.59 -10.30
CA PRO A 87 -2.67 1.82 -10.15
C PRO A 87 -1.89 3.03 -10.66
N ALA A 88 -2.53 3.85 -11.49
CA ALA A 88 -1.92 5.01 -12.13
C ALA A 88 -1.54 6.09 -11.10
N ASN A 89 -2.37 6.31 -10.08
CA ASN A 89 -2.13 7.29 -9.00
C ASN A 89 -0.82 7.01 -8.24
N GLU A 90 -0.54 5.74 -7.92
CA GLU A 90 0.70 5.35 -7.21
C GLU A 90 1.96 5.44 -8.09
N ASN A 91 1.75 5.53 -9.41
CA ASN A 91 2.80 5.59 -10.42
C ASN A 91 2.66 6.86 -11.26
N CYS A 92 2.15 7.94 -10.68
CA CYS A 92 1.94 9.19 -11.38
C CYS A 92 3.25 9.72 -11.96
N ASN A 93 3.18 10.27 -13.18
CA ASN A 93 4.30 10.75 -13.98
C ASN A 93 5.35 9.68 -14.35
N LYS A 94 5.06 8.40 -14.17
CA LYS A 94 5.95 7.30 -14.60
C LYS A 94 5.54 6.76 -15.97
N LYS A 95 6.52 6.28 -16.72
CA LYS A 95 6.30 5.48 -17.94
C LYS A 95 6.44 3.99 -17.61
N MET A 96 5.46 3.18 -18.02
CA MET A 96 5.43 1.73 -17.76
C MET A 96 4.84 0.97 -18.95
N LYS A 97 5.28 -0.28 -19.14
CA LYS A 97 4.76 -1.17 -20.17
C LYS A 97 3.40 -1.77 -19.76
N GLY A 98 2.46 -1.76 -20.69
CA GLY A 98 1.14 -2.38 -20.57
C GLY A 98 1.19 -3.91 -20.67
N ASN A 99 0.09 -4.56 -20.30
CA ASN A 99 -0.09 -5.99 -20.56
C ASN A 99 -0.22 -6.28 -22.06
N ASP A 100 -0.62 -5.28 -22.84
CA ASP A 100 -0.66 -5.32 -24.31
C ASP A 100 0.71 -5.07 -24.97
N GLY A 101 1.77 -4.87 -24.18
CA GLY A 101 3.11 -4.60 -24.66
C GLY A 101 3.39 -3.14 -25.05
N ASN A 102 2.38 -2.26 -25.07
CA ASN A 102 2.57 -0.85 -25.40
C ASN A 102 3.11 -0.05 -24.22
N MET A 103 3.71 1.11 -24.50
CA MET A 103 4.15 2.04 -23.45
C MET A 103 3.01 2.96 -23.02
N TYR A 104 2.90 3.20 -21.72
CA TYR A 104 1.94 4.13 -21.14
C TYR A 104 2.64 5.10 -20.21
N ILE A 105 2.15 6.34 -20.16
CA ILE A 105 2.52 7.35 -19.17
C ILE A 105 1.34 7.61 -18.23
N SER A 106 1.59 7.67 -16.93
CA SER A 106 0.57 8.08 -15.97
C SER A 106 0.56 9.60 -15.87
N THR A 107 -0.53 10.26 -16.25
CA THR A 107 -0.61 11.73 -16.24
C THR A 107 -1.73 12.18 -15.30
N PRO A 108 -1.47 13.13 -14.38
CA PRO A 108 -2.51 13.70 -13.52
C PRO A 108 -3.50 14.55 -14.33
N ASN A 109 -4.76 14.53 -13.91
CA ASN A 109 -5.75 15.51 -14.33
C ASN A 109 -5.76 16.73 -13.38
N LYS A 110 -6.65 17.70 -13.64
CA LYS A 110 -6.86 18.90 -12.80
C LYS A 110 -7.15 18.62 -11.31
N ASN A 111 -7.63 17.42 -10.99
CA ASN A 111 -7.93 16.98 -9.61
C ASN A 111 -6.80 16.11 -9.02
N ASN A 112 -5.59 16.12 -9.61
CA ASN A 112 -4.46 15.26 -9.22
C ASN A 112 -4.75 13.74 -9.28
N VAL A 113 -5.77 13.33 -10.03
CA VAL A 113 -6.03 11.91 -10.30
C VAL A 113 -5.32 11.52 -11.59
N CYS A 114 -4.42 10.55 -11.49
CA CYS A 114 -3.59 10.10 -12.60
C CYS A 114 -4.24 8.93 -13.35
N SER A 115 -4.13 8.95 -14.67
CA SER A 115 -4.60 7.89 -15.56
C SER A 115 -3.54 7.48 -16.55
N TRP A 116 -3.56 6.20 -16.95
CA TRP A 116 -2.65 5.68 -17.96
C TRP A 116 -3.08 6.16 -19.35
N LYS A 117 -2.18 6.88 -20.02
CA LYS A 117 -2.32 7.30 -21.42
C LYS A 117 -1.28 6.58 -22.24
N LYS A 118 -1.66 6.07 -23.41
CA LYS A 118 -0.71 5.44 -24.34
C LYS A 118 0.29 6.50 -24.79
N SER A 119 1.59 6.19 -24.72
CA SER A 119 2.70 7.06 -25.11
C SER A 119 3.15 6.76 -26.53
#